data_AF-A0A6A6GQ44-F1
#
_entry.id   AF-A0A6A6GQ44-F1
#
_cell.length_a   1.000
_cell.length_b   1.000
_cell.length_c   1.000
_cell.angle_alpha   90.00
_cell.angle_beta   90.00
_cell.angle_gamma   90.00
#
_symmetry.space_group_name_H-M   'P 1'
#
loop_
_entity.id
_entity.type
_entity.pdbx_description
1 polymer ?
#
loop_
_entity_poly.entity_id
_entity_poly.type
_entity_poly.pdbx_seq_one_letter_code
_entity_poly.pdbx_strand_id
1 'polypeptide(L)'
;MGATSKSSEVLIVGAGPVGLFAAVRLGQAGIQTTFIEKESEISQLPRACMYYPQVQFVLQDAGIWTNIVEGGGFRTTGLDIRLPPVSDDQGRKKPGELVANFPGEPNFDPQVDAYGSPVQPPSMSMLDMPQPLLRKVLLEKAIETGNVESKLWIQSGETDDWFFRALKDTSSPSFANYVHGLQNVWPTHVRQMAASLPAATSAA
;
A
#
# COMPACT_ATOMS: atom_id res chain seq x y z
N MET A 1 -28.67 17.87 16.55
CA MET A 1 -27.80 17.01 17.39
C MET A 1 -26.55 16.73 16.57
N GLY A 2 -25.45 17.41 16.87
CA GLY A 2 -24.20 17.25 16.12
C GLY A 2 -23.59 15.90 16.41
N ALA A 3 -23.26 15.15 15.36
CA ALA A 3 -22.51 13.91 15.50
C ALA A 3 -21.22 14.20 16.28
N THR A 4 -21.05 13.54 17.42
CA THR A 4 -19.80 13.53 18.18
C THR A 4 -18.72 12.98 17.24
N SER A 5 -17.84 13.84 16.72
CA SER A 5 -16.72 13.39 15.90
C SER A 5 -15.88 12.45 16.75
N LYS A 6 -15.80 11.17 16.41
CA LYS A 6 -14.77 10.28 16.97
C LYS A 6 -13.42 10.96 16.71
N SER A 7 -12.73 11.36 17.77
CA SER A 7 -11.37 11.88 17.65
C SER A 7 -10.47 10.72 17.24
N SER A 8 -9.93 10.76 16.03
CA SER A 8 -8.92 9.78 15.62
C SER A 8 -7.61 10.05 16.36
N GLU A 9 -7.02 9.00 16.92
CA GLU A 9 -5.69 9.06 17.55
C GLU A 9 -4.59 9.11 16.49
N VAL A 10 -4.81 8.44 15.35
CA VAL A 10 -3.86 8.38 14.24
C VAL A 10 -4.52 8.78 12.92
N LEU A 11 -3.84 9.62 12.15
CA LEU A 11 -4.18 9.95 10.76
C LEU A 11 -3.15 9.35 9.81
N ILE A 12 -3.60 8.50 8.90
CA ILE A 12 -2.79 7.93 7.82
C ILE A 12 -3.07 8.69 6.53
N VAL A 13 -2.02 9.24 5.91
CA VAL A 13 -2.14 9.94 4.62
C VAL A 13 -1.65 9.01 3.50
N GLY A 14 -2.60 8.46 2.74
CA GLY A 14 -2.39 7.56 1.60
C GLY A 14 -2.89 6.13 1.85
N ALA A 15 -3.81 5.66 1.01
CA ALA A 15 -4.34 4.29 0.99
C ALA A 15 -3.57 3.40 -0.01
N GLY A 16 -2.24 3.51 0.02
CA GLY A 16 -1.34 2.53 -0.60
C GLY A 16 -1.23 1.25 0.23
N PRO A 17 -0.51 0.22 -0.24
CA PRO A 17 -0.31 -1.02 0.51
C PRO A 17 0.25 -0.79 1.92
N VAL A 18 1.21 0.14 2.07
CA VAL A 18 1.80 0.48 3.37
C VAL A 18 0.78 1.11 4.31
N GLY A 19 0.04 2.13 3.85
CA GLY A 19 -0.93 2.84 4.68
C GLY A 19 -2.10 1.93 5.09
N LEU A 20 -2.60 1.11 4.17
CA LEU A 20 -3.67 0.16 4.50
C LEU A 20 -3.20 -0.95 5.42
N PHE A 21 -1.99 -1.49 5.23
CA PHE A 21 -1.45 -2.47 6.16
C PHE A 21 -1.20 -1.88 7.55
N ALA A 22 -0.69 -0.65 7.64
CA ALA A 22 -0.58 0.07 8.91
C ALA A 22 -1.96 0.24 9.58
N ALA A 23 -2.99 0.59 8.81
CA ALA A 23 -4.36 0.70 9.30
C ALA A 23 -4.88 -0.64 9.86
N VAL A 24 -4.63 -1.77 9.17
CA VAL A 24 -4.96 -3.12 9.69
C VAL A 24 -4.32 -3.32 11.05
N ARG A 25 -3.02 -3.08 11.18
CA ARG A 25 -2.27 -3.34 12.44
C ARG A 25 -2.70 -2.43 13.58
N LEU A 26 -2.91 -1.14 13.31
CA LEU A 26 -3.39 -0.18 14.31
C LEU A 26 -4.82 -0.50 14.74
N GLY A 27 -5.69 -0.86 13.79
CA GLY A 27 -7.07 -1.25 14.08
C GLY A 27 -7.16 -2.52 14.92
N GLN A 28 -6.32 -3.53 14.62
CA GLN A 28 -6.17 -4.76 15.41
C GLN A 28 -5.68 -4.47 16.84
N ALA A 29 -4.88 -3.42 17.02
CA ALA A 29 -4.40 -2.97 18.32
C ALA A 29 -5.41 -2.10 19.09
N GLY A 30 -6.60 -1.82 18.53
CA GLY A 30 -7.63 -1.01 19.17
C GLY A 30 -7.44 0.51 19.03
N ILE A 31 -6.49 0.96 18.22
CA ILE A 31 -6.15 2.38 18.06
C ILE A 31 -7.08 3.04 17.05
N GLN A 32 -7.74 4.13 17.45
CA GLN A 32 -8.68 4.84 16.58
C GLN A 32 -7.93 5.52 15.44
N THR A 33 -8.08 4.97 14.24
CA THR A 33 -7.30 5.36 13.06
C THR A 33 -8.22 5.89 11.97
N THR A 34 -7.89 7.03 11.40
CA THR A 34 -8.50 7.50 10.15
C THR A 34 -7.45 7.44 9.06
N PHE A 35 -7.81 6.99 7.87
CA PHE A 35 -6.98 7.20 6.68
C PHE A 35 -7.67 8.12 5.67
N ILE A 36 -6.85 8.83 4.89
CA ILE A 36 -7.28 9.68 3.77
C ILE A 36 -6.51 9.30 2.49
N GLU A 37 -7.16 9.35 1.35
CA GLU A 37 -6.60 9.05 0.03
C GLU A 37 -7.03 10.11 -0.97
N LYS A 38 -6.12 10.53 -1.86
CA LYS A 38 -6.39 11.56 -2.85
C LYS A 38 -7.28 11.09 -4.00
N GLU A 39 -7.16 9.82 -4.39
CA GLU A 39 -7.95 9.25 -5.48
C GLU A 39 -9.40 9.03 -5.04
N SER A 40 -10.31 8.79 -5.99
CA SER A 40 -11.72 8.45 -5.73
C SER A 40 -11.95 6.97 -5.42
N GLU A 41 -11.04 6.10 -5.89
CA GLU A 41 -11.13 4.65 -5.76
C GLU A 41 -9.74 3.97 -5.82
N ILE A 42 -9.69 2.67 -5.51
CA ILE A 42 -8.46 1.87 -5.60
C ILE A 42 -8.03 1.91 -7.06
N SER A 43 -6.97 2.67 -7.37
CA SER A 43 -6.37 2.67 -8.71
C SER A 43 -6.15 1.25 -9.26
N GLN A 44 -6.65 1.01 -10.48
CA GLN A 44 -6.55 -0.26 -11.19
C GLN A 44 -5.27 -0.38 -12.04
N LEU A 45 -4.36 0.60 -11.94
CA LEU A 45 -3.12 0.57 -12.71
C LEU A 45 -2.24 -0.62 -12.28
N PRO A 46 -1.66 -1.37 -13.24
CA PRO A 46 -0.75 -2.46 -12.93
C PRO A 46 0.56 -1.87 -12.39
N ARG A 47 0.71 -1.90 -11.06
CA ARG A 47 1.92 -1.49 -10.34
C ARG A 47 2.65 -2.73 -9.84
N ALA A 48 2.68 -2.97 -8.53
CA ALA A 48 3.23 -4.22 -8.00
C ALA A 48 2.30 -5.41 -8.32
N CYS A 49 2.90 -6.56 -8.60
CA CYS A 49 2.19 -7.83 -8.79
C CYS A 49 2.87 -9.01 -8.08
N MET A 50 4.10 -8.83 -7.61
CA MET A 50 4.90 -9.85 -6.92
C MET A 50 5.53 -9.26 -5.66
N TYR A 51 5.47 -9.99 -4.55
CA TYR A 51 6.04 -9.61 -3.26
C TYR A 51 6.99 -10.69 -2.75
N TYR A 52 8.13 -10.25 -2.22
CA TYR A 52 9.16 -11.14 -1.69
C TYR A 52 8.69 -11.95 -0.46
N PRO A 53 9.35 -13.08 -0.15
CA PRO A 53 8.89 -14.03 0.87
C PRO A 53 8.54 -13.42 2.23
N GLN A 54 9.29 -12.40 2.66
CA GLN A 54 9.14 -11.77 3.99
C GLN A 54 7.76 -11.15 4.20
N VAL A 55 7.15 -10.62 3.14
CA VAL A 55 5.81 -10.03 3.21
C VAL A 55 4.77 -11.09 3.58
N GLN A 56 4.96 -12.33 3.13
CA GLN A 56 4.03 -13.41 3.39
C GLN A 56 3.92 -13.74 4.89
N PHE A 57 5.06 -13.79 5.59
CA PHE A 57 5.08 -14.01 7.04
C PHE A 57 4.42 -12.86 7.79
N VAL A 58 4.65 -11.62 7.36
CA VAL A 58 4.01 -10.44 7.96
C VAL A 58 2.48 -10.48 7.79
N LEU A 59 1.98 -10.94 6.65
CA LEU A 59 0.54 -11.12 6.39
C LEU A 59 -0.04 -12.29 7.20
N GLN A 60 0.72 -13.38 7.35
CA GLN A 60 0.37 -14.53 8.19
C GLN A 60 0.30 -14.15 9.67
N ASP A 61 1.29 -13.43 10.18
CA ASP A 61 1.35 -12.91 11.56
C ASP A 61 0.26 -11.86 11.83
N ALA A 62 -0.18 -11.17 10.78
CA ALA A 62 -1.35 -10.30 10.84
C ALA A 62 -2.69 -11.06 10.82
N GLY A 63 -2.67 -12.39 10.64
CA GLY A 63 -3.87 -13.22 10.62
C GLY A 63 -4.74 -13.02 9.38
N ILE A 64 -4.18 -12.45 8.30
CA ILE A 64 -4.93 -12.12 7.08
C ILE A 64 -4.51 -12.95 5.86
N TRP A 65 -3.61 -13.94 6.04
CA TRP A 65 -3.13 -14.78 4.95
C TRP A 65 -4.26 -15.47 4.17
N THR A 66 -5.22 -16.08 4.86
CA THR A 66 -6.37 -16.71 4.21
C THR A 66 -7.15 -15.73 3.35
N ASN A 67 -7.33 -14.48 3.80
CA ASN A 67 -8.01 -13.45 3.03
C ASN A 67 -7.22 -13.00 1.80
N ILE A 68 -5.89 -13.05 1.86
CA ILE A 68 -5.02 -12.78 0.71
C ILE A 68 -5.22 -13.86 -0.35
N VAL A 69 -5.25 -15.12 0.05
CA VAL A 69 -5.49 -16.28 -0.82
C VAL A 69 -6.89 -16.22 -1.45
N GLU A 70 -7.93 -16.00 -0.63
CA GLU A 70 -9.31 -15.83 -1.10
C GLU A 70 -9.47 -14.63 -2.03
N GLY A 71 -8.69 -13.57 -1.81
CA GLY A 71 -8.61 -12.38 -2.66
C GLY A 71 -7.90 -12.60 -4.00
N GLY A 72 -7.44 -13.82 -4.30
CA GLY A 72 -6.77 -14.20 -5.54
C GLY A 72 -5.25 -14.18 -5.48
N GLY A 73 -4.66 -14.03 -4.30
CA GLY A 73 -3.23 -14.20 -4.10
C GLY A 73 -2.82 -15.68 -4.13
N PHE A 74 -1.64 -15.96 -4.66
CA PHE A 74 -1.07 -17.30 -4.63
C PHE A 74 0.45 -17.22 -4.53
N ARG A 75 1.08 -18.32 -4.12
CA ARG A 75 2.53 -18.43 -4.04
C ARG A 75 3.09 -19.05 -5.30
N THR A 76 4.22 -18.55 -5.75
CA THR A 76 5.15 -19.28 -6.62
C THR A 76 6.42 -19.61 -5.86
N THR A 77 7.18 -20.57 -6.38
CA THR A 77 8.49 -20.93 -5.84
C THR A 77 9.52 -21.07 -6.96
N GLY A 78 10.76 -20.72 -6.64
CA GLY A 78 11.83 -20.66 -7.62
C GLY A 78 11.66 -19.49 -8.58
N LEU A 79 12.71 -19.22 -9.36
CA LEU A 79 12.68 -18.20 -10.40
C LEU A 79 13.61 -18.63 -11.53
N ASP A 80 13.04 -18.89 -12.70
CA ASP A 80 13.78 -19.29 -13.89
C ASP A 80 14.20 -18.06 -14.70
N ILE A 81 15.49 -17.96 -14.99
CA ILE A 81 16.06 -17.01 -15.94
C ILE A 81 16.27 -17.75 -17.26
N ARG A 82 15.50 -17.34 -18.28
CA ARG A 82 15.47 -18.01 -19.58
C ARG A 82 15.90 -17.06 -20.70
N LEU A 83 16.43 -17.62 -21.79
CA LEU A 83 16.60 -16.90 -23.05
C LEU A 83 15.22 -16.45 -23.60
N PRO A 84 15.18 -15.48 -24.54
CA PRO A 84 13.94 -15.01 -25.11
C PRO A 84 13.05 -16.15 -25.68
N PRO A 85 11.72 -16.02 -25.62
CA PRO A 85 10.81 -17.03 -26.17
C PRO A 85 11.05 -17.27 -27.66
N VAL A 86 11.15 -18.54 -28.04
CA VAL A 86 11.32 -18.94 -29.44
C VAL A 86 10.00 -19.46 -30.00
N SER A 87 9.81 -19.34 -31.31
CA SER A 87 8.61 -19.89 -31.96
C SER A 87 8.71 -21.42 -32.04
N ASP A 88 7.59 -22.11 -31.90
CA ASP A 88 7.46 -23.53 -32.28
C ASP A 88 7.03 -23.67 -33.75
N ASP A 89 6.98 -24.91 -34.23
CA ASP A 89 6.64 -25.24 -35.63
C ASP A 89 5.20 -24.86 -36.01
N GLN A 90 4.37 -24.49 -35.03
CA GLN A 90 2.98 -24.06 -35.18
C GLN A 90 2.82 -22.54 -34.99
N GLY A 91 3.92 -21.80 -34.87
CA GLY A 91 3.91 -20.34 -34.67
C GLY A 91 3.55 -19.89 -33.25
N ARG A 92 3.41 -20.82 -32.29
CA ARG A 92 3.22 -20.51 -30.87
C ARG A 92 4.57 -20.17 -30.24
N LYS A 93 4.57 -19.58 -29.04
CA LYS A 93 5.79 -19.29 -28.29
C LYS A 93 6.05 -20.39 -27.27
N LYS A 94 7.27 -20.94 -27.29
CA LYS A 94 7.80 -21.76 -26.20
C LYS A 94 8.79 -20.93 -25.38
N PRO A 95 8.91 -21.16 -24.06
CA PRO A 95 9.95 -20.55 -23.26
C PRO A 95 11.33 -20.81 -23.88
N GLY A 96 12.22 -19.82 -23.84
CA GLY A 96 13.60 -20.03 -24.26
C GLY A 96 14.34 -20.99 -23.31
N GLU A 97 15.56 -21.32 -23.71
CA GLU A 97 16.46 -22.17 -22.95
C GLU A 97 16.68 -21.62 -21.52
N LEU A 98 16.73 -22.50 -20.53
CA LEU A 98 17.01 -22.14 -19.15
C LEU A 98 18.49 -21.80 -19.00
N VAL A 99 18.79 -20.60 -18.50
CA VAL A 99 20.17 -20.11 -18.28
C VAL A 99 20.57 -20.30 -16.83
N ALA A 100 19.66 -19.97 -15.91
CA ALA A 100 19.88 -20.09 -14.47
C ALA A 100 18.53 -20.19 -13.75
N ASN A 101 18.52 -20.71 -12.53
CA ASN A 101 17.33 -20.69 -11.69
C ASN A 101 17.68 -20.44 -10.22
N PHE A 102 16.76 -19.76 -9.52
CA PHE A 102 16.68 -19.89 -8.08
C PHE A 102 15.92 -21.18 -7.77
N PRO A 103 16.46 -22.06 -6.89
CA PRO A 103 15.81 -23.32 -6.59
C PRO A 103 14.46 -23.08 -5.89
N GLY A 104 13.45 -23.81 -6.33
CA GLY A 104 12.14 -23.83 -5.69
C GLY A 104 12.08 -24.76 -4.48
N GLU A 105 10.93 -24.76 -3.81
CA GLU A 105 10.59 -25.69 -2.75
C GLU A 105 10.58 -27.13 -3.28
N PRO A 106 11.25 -28.08 -2.60
CA PRO A 106 11.15 -29.49 -2.94
C PRO A 106 9.69 -29.96 -2.83
N ASN A 107 9.20 -30.66 -3.85
CA ASN A 107 7.84 -31.23 -3.92
C ASN A 107 6.69 -30.21 -3.93
N PHE A 108 6.93 -28.96 -4.34
CA PHE A 108 5.87 -27.97 -4.50
C PHE A 108 4.84 -28.41 -5.56
N ASP A 109 3.59 -28.58 -5.13
CA ASP A 109 2.43 -28.77 -6.00
C ASP A 109 1.71 -27.42 -6.22
N PRO A 110 1.77 -26.84 -7.43
CA PRO A 110 1.12 -25.57 -7.73
C PRO A 110 -0.40 -25.56 -7.52
N GLN A 111 -1.07 -26.72 -7.46
CA GLN A 111 -2.51 -26.79 -7.23
C GLN A 111 -2.89 -26.76 -5.75
N VAL A 112 -1.95 -27.11 -4.87
CA VAL A 112 -2.20 -27.27 -3.43
C VAL A 112 -1.37 -26.26 -2.64
N ASP A 113 -0.05 -26.25 -2.84
CA ASP A 113 0.90 -25.50 -2.02
C ASP A 113 0.96 -24.01 -2.38
N ALA A 114 0.51 -23.65 -3.58
CA ALA A 114 0.38 -22.25 -4.01
C ALA A 114 -0.62 -21.46 -3.15
N TYR A 115 -1.58 -22.14 -2.53
CA TYR A 115 -2.61 -21.52 -1.69
C TYR A 115 -2.38 -21.79 -0.19
N GLY A 116 -1.32 -22.53 0.14
CA GLY A 116 -0.92 -22.86 1.51
C GLY A 116 -0.24 -21.69 2.23
N SER A 117 -0.02 -21.85 3.54
CA SER A 117 0.73 -20.89 4.35
C SER A 117 2.21 -20.80 3.94
N PRO A 118 2.89 -19.69 4.29
CA PRO A 118 4.32 -19.53 4.02
C PRO A 118 5.17 -20.60 4.73
N VAL A 119 6.20 -21.11 4.06
CA VAL A 119 7.02 -22.25 4.53
C VAL A 119 8.27 -21.79 5.30
N GLN A 120 8.68 -22.55 6.31
CA GLN A 120 9.91 -22.35 7.09
C GLN A 120 10.88 -23.54 6.92
N PRO A 121 12.19 -23.34 6.61
CA PRO A 121 12.84 -22.05 6.34
C PRO A 121 12.34 -21.42 5.03
N PRO A 122 12.43 -20.08 4.88
CA PRO A 122 11.92 -19.40 3.70
C PRO A 122 12.68 -19.84 2.44
N SER A 123 11.97 -20.48 1.53
CA SER A 123 12.42 -20.66 0.15
C SER A 123 12.34 -19.34 -0.61
N MET A 124 12.87 -19.29 -1.83
CA MET A 124 12.51 -18.24 -2.79
C MET A 124 11.06 -18.45 -3.23
N SER A 125 10.11 -18.07 -2.37
CA SER A 125 8.67 -18.06 -2.64
C SER A 125 8.17 -16.62 -2.77
N MET A 126 7.54 -16.32 -3.90
CA MET A 126 6.90 -15.02 -4.12
C MET A 126 5.42 -15.13 -3.82
N LEU A 127 4.83 -14.07 -3.27
CA LEU A 127 3.38 -13.88 -3.32
C LEU A 127 3.05 -13.15 -4.61
N ASP A 128 2.27 -13.79 -5.46
CA ASP A 128 1.74 -13.25 -6.70
C ASP A 128 0.33 -12.72 -6.44
N MET A 129 0.19 -11.39 -6.47
CA MET A 129 -1.09 -10.72 -6.31
C MET A 129 -1.02 -9.29 -6.89
N PRO A 130 -1.89 -8.92 -7.84
CA PRO A 130 -2.00 -7.54 -8.29
C PRO A 130 -2.24 -6.58 -7.13
N GLN A 131 -1.50 -5.48 -7.09
CA GLN A 131 -1.62 -4.45 -6.05
C GLN A 131 -3.05 -3.93 -5.83
N PRO A 132 -3.92 -3.77 -6.85
CA PRO A 132 -5.31 -3.39 -6.61
C PRO A 132 -6.07 -4.41 -5.75
N LEU A 133 -5.85 -5.71 -5.96
CA LEU A 133 -6.48 -6.77 -5.18
C LEU A 133 -5.92 -6.83 -3.76
N LEU A 134 -4.58 -6.71 -3.60
CA LEU A 134 -3.97 -6.62 -2.27
C LEU A 134 -4.56 -5.46 -1.47
N ARG A 135 -4.67 -4.28 -2.08
CA ARG A 135 -5.25 -3.10 -1.41
C ARG A 135 -6.71 -3.30 -1.03
N LYS A 136 -7.48 -4.01 -1.87
CA LYS A 136 -8.88 -4.31 -1.55
C LYS A 136 -8.99 -5.14 -0.28
N VAL A 137 -8.23 -6.25 -0.20
CA VAL A 137 -8.20 -7.09 1.01
C VAL A 137 -7.75 -6.29 2.23
N LEU A 138 -6.66 -5.51 2.12
CA LEU A 138 -6.18 -4.70 3.25
C LEU A 138 -7.19 -3.65 3.72
N LEU A 139 -7.91 -3.02 2.79
CA LEU A 139 -8.97 -2.05 3.11
C LEU A 139 -10.12 -2.71 3.88
N GLU A 140 -10.63 -3.83 3.36
CA GLU A 140 -11.70 -4.60 4.00
C GLU A 140 -11.28 -5.02 5.41
N LYS A 141 -10.08 -5.61 5.55
CA LYS A 141 -9.54 -6.04 6.85
C LYS A 141 -9.29 -4.90 7.82
N ALA A 142 -8.93 -3.70 7.34
CA ALA A 142 -8.75 -2.53 8.20
C ALA A 142 -10.10 -2.09 8.78
N ILE A 143 -11.14 -1.96 7.95
CA ILE A 143 -12.48 -1.53 8.35
C ILE A 143 -13.12 -2.55 9.31
N GLU A 144 -12.96 -3.85 9.05
CA GLU A 144 -13.51 -4.92 9.89
C GLU A 144 -13.04 -4.88 11.35
N THR A 145 -11.91 -4.20 11.64
CA THR A 145 -11.45 -4.01 13.02
C THR A 145 -12.42 -3.15 13.86
N GLY A 146 -13.28 -2.35 13.22
CA GLY A 146 -14.17 -1.39 13.88
C GLY A 146 -13.48 -0.16 14.47
N ASN A 147 -12.14 -0.09 14.40
CA ASN A 147 -11.30 0.99 14.91
C ASN A 147 -10.68 1.84 13.79
N VAL A 148 -10.90 1.47 12.52
CA VAL A 148 -10.43 2.20 11.37
C VAL A 148 -11.60 2.84 10.64
N GLU A 149 -11.53 4.15 10.46
CA GLU A 149 -12.48 4.91 9.66
C GLU A 149 -11.85 5.29 8.31
N SER A 150 -12.56 4.94 7.24
CA SER A 150 -12.25 5.40 5.88
C SER A 150 -12.94 6.75 5.69
N LYS A 151 -12.25 7.86 5.97
CA LYS A 151 -12.92 9.16 5.87
C LYS A 151 -12.97 9.76 4.48
N LEU A 152 -11.97 9.55 3.63
CA LEU A 152 -11.95 10.30 2.36
C LEU A 152 -11.26 9.52 1.24
N TRP A 153 -12.07 9.22 0.23
CA TRP A 153 -11.63 9.32 -1.16
C TRP A 153 -11.83 10.80 -1.53
N ILE A 154 -10.79 11.63 -1.50
CA ILE A 154 -10.86 13.10 -1.57
C ILE A 154 -11.65 13.62 -2.80
N GLN A 155 -11.90 12.77 -3.79
CA GLN A 155 -12.67 13.06 -5.01
C GLN A 155 -14.09 12.45 -5.06
N SER A 156 -14.57 11.72 -4.04
CA SER A 156 -15.91 11.10 -4.05
C SER A 156 -17.07 12.07 -3.80
N GLY A 157 -16.79 13.37 -3.60
CA GLY A 157 -17.82 14.40 -3.53
C GLY A 157 -18.59 14.50 -2.21
N GLU A 158 -18.04 14.00 -1.10
CA GLU A 158 -18.66 14.22 0.22
C GLU A 158 -18.65 15.70 0.63
N THR A 159 -19.78 16.15 1.16
CA THR A 159 -20.14 17.57 1.21
C THR A 159 -19.63 18.35 2.42
N ASP A 160 -19.14 17.70 3.49
CA ASP A 160 -18.54 18.42 4.63
C ASP A 160 -17.72 17.50 5.57
N ASP A 161 -16.39 17.41 5.34
CA ASP A 161 -15.45 16.75 6.25
C ASP A 161 -14.65 17.81 7.06
N TRP A 162 -14.50 17.56 8.37
CA TRP A 162 -13.68 18.37 9.30
C TRP A 162 -12.24 18.60 8.78
N PHE A 163 -11.68 17.66 8.03
CA PHE A 163 -10.37 17.76 7.39
C PHE A 163 -10.35 18.86 6.32
N PHE A 164 -11.37 18.93 5.46
CA PHE A 164 -11.49 20.03 4.50
C PHE A 164 -11.79 21.36 5.18
N ARG A 165 -12.47 21.37 6.33
CA ARG A 165 -12.59 22.58 7.16
C ARG A 165 -11.24 23.06 7.69
N ALA A 166 -10.37 22.15 8.13
CA ALA A 166 -9.01 22.50 8.55
C ALA A 166 -8.12 23.00 7.39
N LEU A 167 -8.36 22.54 6.15
CA LEU A 167 -7.68 23.05 4.96
C LEU A 167 -8.23 24.38 4.45
N LYS A 168 -9.53 24.65 4.64
CA LYS A 168 -10.18 25.92 4.28
C LYS A 168 -9.94 27.01 5.34
N ASP A 169 -9.90 26.64 6.62
CA ASP A 169 -9.53 27.52 7.73
C ASP A 169 -8.02 27.52 7.95
N THR A 170 -7.35 28.30 7.10
CA THR A 170 -5.91 28.56 7.16
C THR A 170 -5.49 29.37 8.40
N SER A 171 -6.45 29.82 9.22
CA SER A 171 -6.18 30.51 10.49
C SER A 171 -6.15 29.57 11.70
N SER A 172 -6.50 28.28 11.52
CA SER A 172 -6.57 27.32 12.61
C SER A 172 -5.18 26.94 13.17
N PRO A 173 -5.05 26.64 14.47
CA PRO A 173 -3.82 26.13 15.07
C PRO A 173 -3.33 24.83 14.41
N SER A 174 -4.24 23.97 13.96
CA SER A 174 -3.92 22.73 13.25
C SER A 174 -3.28 22.99 11.88
N PHE A 175 -3.81 23.95 11.11
CA PHE A 175 -3.20 24.39 9.87
C PHE A 175 -1.82 25.03 10.12
N ALA A 176 -1.69 25.86 11.16
CA ALA A 176 -0.42 26.44 11.56
C ALA A 176 0.64 25.36 11.88
N ASN A 177 0.27 24.29 12.57
CA ASN A 177 1.16 23.16 12.88
C ASN A 177 1.56 22.35 11.64
N TYR A 178 0.61 22.10 10.72
CA TYR A 178 0.90 21.44 9.44
C TYR A 178 1.87 22.26 8.58
N VAL A 179 1.60 23.57 8.43
CA VAL A 179 2.47 24.51 7.71
C VAL A 179 3.84 24.61 8.38
N HIS A 180 3.90 24.59 9.72
CA HIS A 180 5.17 24.58 10.46
C HIS A 180 6.02 23.35 10.11
N GLY A 181 5.44 22.15 10.11
CA GLY A 181 6.14 20.93 9.72
C GLY A 181 6.73 21.01 8.29
N LEU A 182 5.92 21.48 7.35
CA LEU A 182 6.31 21.64 5.94
C LEU A 182 7.40 22.71 5.74
N GLN A 183 7.31 23.83 6.46
CA GLN A 183 8.21 24.97 6.28
C GLN A 183 9.52 24.84 7.07
N ASN A 184 9.48 24.17 8.22
CA ASN A 184 10.55 24.23 9.22
C ASN A 184 11.16 22.86 9.58
N VAL A 185 10.59 21.72 9.17
CA VAL A 185 11.02 20.41 9.69
C VAL A 185 11.38 19.37 8.60
N TRP A 186 10.68 19.28 7.45
CA TRP A 186 10.94 18.19 6.48
C TRP A 186 10.62 18.50 5.00
N PRO A 187 11.42 18.05 4.01
CA PRO A 187 12.87 17.76 4.04
C PRO A 187 13.70 18.98 3.59
N THR A 188 13.10 20.14 3.35
CA THR A 188 13.76 21.25 2.64
C THR A 188 13.99 22.52 3.47
N HIS A 189 13.49 22.64 4.71
CA HIS A 189 13.57 23.89 5.48
C HIS A 189 13.23 25.12 4.60
N VAL A 190 12.10 25.09 3.89
CA VAL A 190 11.76 26.02 2.80
C VAL A 190 11.98 27.48 3.18
N ARG A 191 11.72 27.87 4.43
CA ARG A 191 11.99 29.25 4.91
C ARG A 191 13.47 29.60 4.92
N GLN A 192 14.33 28.69 5.36
CA GLN A 192 15.79 28.89 5.33
C GLN A 192 16.30 28.96 3.89
N MET A 193 15.81 28.07 3.03
CA MET A 193 16.15 28.11 1.60
C MET A 193 15.71 29.42 0.96
N ALA A 194 14.47 29.87 1.19
CA ALA A 194 13.96 31.14 0.67
C ALA A 194 14.75 32.35 1.18
N ALA A 195 15.19 32.33 2.45
CA ALA A 195 16.03 33.38 3.01
C ALA A 195 17.45 33.40 2.40
N SER A 196 17.92 32.26 1.87
CA SER A 196 19.22 32.16 1.18
C SER A 196 19.15 32.47 -0.31
N LEU A 197 17.95 32.58 -0.90
CA LEU A 197 17.79 32.95 -2.29
C LEU A 197 18.12 34.45 -2.45
N PRO A 198 18.93 34.83 -3.45
CA PRO A 198 19.14 36.23 -3.78
C PRO A 198 17.78 36.87 -4.09
N ALA A 199 17.57 38.09 -3.61
CA ALA A 199 16.36 38.85 -3.91
C ALA A 199 16.15 38.85 -5.43
N ALA A 200 14.96 38.47 -5.88
CA ALA A 200 14.63 38.50 -7.29
C ALA A 200 14.91 39.91 -7.81
N THR A 201 15.94 40.06 -8.64
CA THR A 201 16.17 41.26 -9.43
C THR A 201 14.89 41.48 -10.23
N SER A 202 14.17 42.54 -9.92
CA SER A 202 13.07 43.02 -10.75
C SER A 202 13.65 43.25 -12.14
N ALA A 203 13.32 42.37 -13.09
CA ALA A 203 13.52 42.66 -14.49
C ALA A 203 12.64 43.87 -14.81
N ALA A 204 13.30 44.96 -15.22
CA ALA A 204 12.66 46.16 -15.75
C ALA A 204 11.95 45.86 -17.08
#